data_AF-A0A9C6E0K0-F1
#
_entry.id   AF-A0A9C6E0K0-F1
#
_cell.length_a   1.000
_cell.length_b   1.000
_cell.length_c   1.000
_cell.angle_alpha   90.00
_cell.angle_beta   90.00
_cell.angle_gamma   90.00
#
_symmetry.space_group_name_H-M   'P 1'
#
loop_
_entity.id
_entity.type
_entity.pdbx_description
1 polymer ?
#
loop_
_entity_poly.entity_id
_entity_poly.type
_entity_poly.pdbx_seq_one_letter_code
_entity_poly.pdbx_strand_id
1 'polypeptide(L)'
;MLGYREPSFAGTFSEDILKTTLKVQSEYRCEQYYLPKYQVFYDRKRKTSKNILCAIDPDNPGSACERDTGGPLIALIEEKPFVVGLTIGCLFNKPVIYPLVVEYISWIGKIVWPDYY
;
A
#
# COMPACT_ATOMS: atom_id res chain seq x y z
N MET A 1 -6.10 -4.72 -3.45
CA MET A 1 -5.19 -5.18 -2.39
C MET A 1 -5.63 -6.57 -1.93
N LEU A 2 -4.69 -7.45 -1.62
CA LEU A 2 -4.95 -8.81 -1.14
C LEU A 2 -4.24 -9.05 0.20
N GLY A 3 -4.89 -9.78 1.13
CA GLY A 3 -4.27 -10.18 2.41
C GLY A 3 -5.24 -10.85 3.39
N TYR A 4 -4.71 -11.31 4.52
CA TYR A 4 -5.43 -12.02 5.59
C TYR A 4 -5.90 -11.06 6.69
N ARG A 5 -6.74 -10.10 6.28
CA ARG A 5 -7.19 -9.00 7.13
C ARG A 5 -8.38 -9.36 8.02
N GLU A 6 -8.65 -8.50 8.98
CA GLU A 6 -9.95 -8.47 9.67
C GLU A 6 -11.04 -7.96 8.70
N PRO A 7 -12.16 -8.68 8.53
CA PRO A 7 -13.25 -8.22 7.68
C PRO A 7 -14.01 -7.01 8.26
N SER A 8 -13.84 -6.73 9.55
CA SER A 8 -14.46 -5.61 10.27
C SER A 8 -13.52 -5.06 11.35
N PHE A 9 -13.63 -3.78 11.66
CA PHE A 9 -12.87 -3.17 12.75
C PHE A 9 -13.17 -3.86 14.09
N ALA A 10 -12.13 -4.44 14.72
CA ALA A 10 -12.21 -5.27 15.94
C ALA A 10 -12.87 -6.65 15.76
N GLY A 11 -12.85 -7.18 14.54
CA GLY A 11 -13.29 -8.55 14.23
C GLY A 11 -12.16 -9.58 14.41
N THR A 12 -12.50 -10.86 14.34
CA THR A 12 -11.49 -11.92 14.22
C THR A 12 -10.91 -11.92 12.80
N PHE A 13 -9.62 -12.20 12.69
CA PHE A 13 -8.95 -12.36 11.40
C PHE A 13 -9.62 -13.43 10.54
N SER A 14 -9.64 -13.20 9.23
CA SER A 14 -10.08 -14.23 8.28
C SER A 14 -8.99 -15.28 8.09
N GLU A 15 -9.38 -16.55 8.06
CA GLU A 15 -8.51 -17.65 7.60
C GLU A 15 -8.40 -17.69 6.08
N ASP A 16 -9.28 -16.97 5.37
CA ASP A 16 -9.31 -16.87 3.92
C ASP A 16 -8.59 -15.62 3.42
N ILE A 17 -8.05 -15.70 2.21
CA ILE A 17 -7.50 -14.52 1.54
C ILE A 17 -8.62 -13.57 1.14
N LEU A 18 -8.57 -12.35 1.65
CA LEU A 18 -9.54 -11.32 1.33
C LEU A 18 -8.99 -10.37 0.27
N LYS A 19 -9.89 -9.83 -0.55
CA LYS A 19 -9.60 -8.77 -1.51
C LYS A 19 -10.38 -7.51 -1.20
N THR A 20 -9.74 -6.37 -1.43
CA THR A 20 -10.42 -5.07 -1.41
C THR A 20 -9.96 -4.20 -2.57
N THR A 21 -10.90 -3.38 -3.06
CA THR A 21 -10.65 -2.39 -4.10
C THR A 21 -10.37 -1.06 -3.43
N LEU A 22 -9.15 -0.56 -3.59
CA LEU A 22 -8.74 0.70 -2.99
C LEU A 22 -9.09 1.86 -3.92
N LYS A 23 -9.49 2.98 -3.33
CA LYS A 23 -9.67 4.25 -4.03
C LYS A 23 -8.39 5.07 -3.94
N VAL A 24 -7.74 5.29 -5.08
CA VAL A 24 -6.56 6.15 -5.19
C VAL A 24 -6.94 7.60 -4.87
N GLN A 25 -6.07 8.27 -4.12
CA GLN A 25 -6.20 9.68 -3.75
C GLN A 25 -5.10 10.49 -4.42
N SER A 26 -5.40 11.74 -4.77
CA SER A 26 -4.39 12.72 -5.19
C SER A 26 -3.38 12.96 -4.08
N GLU A 27 -2.13 13.26 -4.44
CA GLU A 27 -1.08 13.61 -3.48
C GLU A 27 -1.50 14.72 -2.52
N TYR A 28 -2.13 15.79 -3.03
CA TYR A 28 -2.62 16.90 -2.22
C TYR A 28 -3.58 16.42 -1.12
N ARG A 29 -4.64 15.68 -1.50
CA ARG A 29 -5.58 15.12 -0.51
C ARG A 29 -4.88 14.18 0.47
N CYS A 30 -3.95 13.36 -0.01
CA CYS A 30 -3.20 12.46 0.84
C CYS A 30 -2.45 13.23 1.93
N GLU A 31 -1.67 14.24 1.55
CA GLU A 31 -0.91 15.10 2.45
C GLU A 31 -1.81 15.75 3.51
N GLN A 32 -2.99 16.26 3.12
CA GLN A 32 -3.94 16.86 4.06
C GLN A 32 -4.36 15.90 5.19
N TYR A 33 -4.42 14.59 4.96
CA TYR A 33 -4.74 13.63 6.02
C TYR A 33 -3.62 13.44 7.04
N TYR A 34 -2.37 13.74 6.67
CA TYR A 34 -1.21 13.61 7.54
C TYR A 34 -0.89 14.91 8.29
N LEU A 35 -1.38 16.06 7.84
CA LEU A 35 -1.11 17.35 8.49
C LEU A 35 -2.01 17.62 9.72
N PRO A 36 -1.51 18.34 10.74
CA PRO A 36 -0.08 18.62 10.99
C PRO A 36 0.61 17.46 11.72
N LYS A 37 -0.16 16.58 12.37
CA LYS A 37 0.33 15.60 13.37
C LYS A 37 1.34 14.58 12.82
N TYR A 38 1.23 14.22 11.55
CA TYR A 38 2.02 13.19 10.89
C TYR A 38 2.81 13.72 9.70
N GLN A 39 3.00 15.05 9.61
CA GLN A 39 3.76 15.69 8.53
C GLN A 39 5.17 15.10 8.39
N VAL A 40 5.91 15.00 9.49
CA VAL A 40 7.27 14.44 9.50
C VAL A 40 7.31 13.00 8.98
N PHE A 41 6.29 12.20 9.30
CA PHE A 41 6.18 10.83 8.80
C PHE A 41 5.92 10.81 7.28
N TYR A 42 4.99 11.66 6.81
CA TYR A 42 4.67 11.82 5.40
C TYR A 42 5.91 12.24 4.59
N ASP A 43 6.61 13.28 5.05
CA ASP A 43 7.82 13.80 4.42
C ASP A 43 8.93 12.76 4.36
N ARG A 44 9.12 11.98 5.44
CA ARG A 44 10.10 10.90 5.47
C ARG A 44 9.77 9.83 4.44
N LYS A 45 8.51 9.44 4.30
CA LYS A 45 8.08 8.45 3.30
C LYS A 45 8.32 8.95 1.87
N ARG A 46 7.99 10.21 1.56
CA ARG A 46 8.30 10.82 0.25
C ARG A 46 9.79 10.96 -0.02
N LYS A 47 10.59 11.23 1.01
CA LYS A 47 12.06 11.32 0.86
C LYS A 47 12.70 9.97 0.56
N THR A 48 12.18 8.89 1.14
CA THR A 48 12.71 7.53 0.96
C THR A 48 12.22 6.87 -0.35
N SER A 49 11.00 7.17 -0.80
CA SER A 49 10.44 6.65 -2.05
C SER A 49 9.86 7.80 -2.85
N LYS A 50 10.42 8.05 -4.05
CA LYS A 50 9.97 9.18 -4.89
C LYS A 50 8.58 8.91 -5.45
N ASN A 51 8.28 7.64 -5.72
CA ASN A 51 7.01 7.18 -6.24
C ASN A 51 6.24 6.40 -5.18
N ILE A 52 5.29 7.10 -4.55
CA ILE A 52 4.33 6.53 -3.61
C ILE A 52 2.92 6.64 -4.17
N LEU A 53 2.06 5.67 -3.85
CA LEU A 53 0.64 5.71 -4.14
C LEU A 53 -0.13 5.87 -2.85
N CYS A 54 -1.09 6.79 -2.83
CA CYS A 54 -1.96 6.98 -1.69
C CYS A 54 -3.35 6.43 -2.01
N ALA A 55 -3.87 5.57 -1.14
CA ALA A 55 -5.15 4.91 -1.36
C ALA A 55 -5.90 4.67 -0.05
N ILE A 56 -7.23 4.62 -0.13
CA ILE A 56 -8.09 4.29 1.01
C ILE A 56 -9.06 3.18 0.61
N ASP A 57 -9.31 2.24 1.51
CA ASP A 57 -10.44 1.33 1.40
C ASP A 57 -11.71 2.11 1.81
N PRO A 58 -12.63 2.39 0.88
CA PRO A 58 -13.84 3.17 1.19
C PRO A 58 -14.81 2.41 2.10
N ASP A 59 -14.80 1.07 2.06
CA ASP A 59 -15.75 0.23 2.77
C ASP A 59 -15.26 -0.06 4.19
N ASN A 60 -13.94 -0.17 4.36
CA ASN A 60 -13.30 -0.46 5.65
C ASN A 60 -12.05 0.39 5.87
N PRO A 61 -12.20 1.70 6.11
CA PRO A 61 -11.10 2.65 6.23
C PRO A 61 -10.27 2.38 7.50
N GLY A 62 -9.25 1.53 7.37
CA GLY A 62 -8.35 1.13 8.47
C GLY A 62 -8.12 -0.38 8.60
N SER A 63 -8.76 -1.20 7.76
CA SER A 63 -8.63 -2.67 7.81
C SER A 63 -7.31 -3.24 7.29
N ALA A 64 -6.54 -2.43 6.55
CA ALA A 64 -5.29 -2.84 5.90
C ALA A 64 -4.09 -2.87 6.87
N CYS A 65 -4.12 -3.66 7.94
CA CYS A 65 -3.14 -3.57 9.03
C CYS A 65 -2.08 -4.68 9.07
N GLU A 66 -1.56 -5.04 10.25
CA GLU A 66 -0.30 -5.79 10.41
C GLU A 66 -0.15 -7.01 9.49
N ARG A 67 -1.21 -7.83 9.35
CA ARG A 67 -1.21 -9.05 8.53
C ARG A 67 -1.24 -8.82 7.03
N ASP A 68 -1.52 -7.60 6.60
CA ASP A 68 -1.41 -7.23 5.20
C ASP A 68 -0.03 -6.65 4.86
N THR A 69 0.80 -6.36 5.86
CA THR A 69 2.16 -5.84 5.64
C THR A 69 2.98 -6.81 4.79
N GLY A 70 3.62 -6.30 3.75
CA GLY A 70 4.32 -7.08 2.73
C GLY A 70 3.42 -7.63 1.62
N GLY A 71 2.09 -7.58 1.78
CA GLY A 71 1.12 -8.04 0.80
C GLY A 71 1.08 -7.17 -0.46
N PRO A 72 0.76 -7.76 -1.63
CA PRO A 72 0.81 -7.06 -2.91
C PRO A 72 -0.38 -6.11 -3.09
N LEU A 73 -0.06 -4.90 -3.56
CA LEU A 73 -1.03 -4.04 -4.22
C LEU A 73 -1.06 -4.41 -5.71
N ILE A 74 -2.20 -4.92 -6.17
CA ILE A 74 -2.41 -5.34 -7.55
C ILE A 74 -3.23 -4.28 -8.30
N ALA A 75 -2.75 -3.88 -9.47
CA ALA A 75 -3.52 -3.12 -10.45
C ALA A 75 -3.85 -4.01 -11.66
N LEU A 76 -5.04 -3.83 -12.23
CA LEU A 76 -5.42 -4.44 -13.50
C LEU A 76 -5.14 -3.42 -14.61
N ILE A 77 -4.18 -3.73 -15.48
CA ILE A 77 -3.80 -2.92 -16.64
C ILE A 77 -4.04 -3.78 -17.87
N GLU A 78 -4.93 -3.35 -18.77
CA GLU A 78 -5.35 -4.15 -19.93
C GLU A 78 -5.77 -5.57 -19.53
N GLU A 79 -6.59 -5.67 -18.48
CA GLU A 79 -7.07 -6.94 -17.89
C GLU A 79 -5.99 -7.86 -17.29
N LYS A 80 -4.72 -7.43 -17.29
CA LYS A 80 -3.61 -8.19 -16.71
C LYS A 80 -3.27 -7.69 -15.30
N PRO A 81 -3.06 -8.59 -14.33
CA PRO A 81 -2.67 -8.21 -12.98
C PRO A 81 -1.18 -7.87 -12.90
N PHE A 82 -0.87 -6.69 -12.36
CA PHE A 82 0.48 -6.25 -12.06
C PHE A 82 0.62 -5.94 -10.57
N VAL A 83 1.72 -6.40 -9.96
CA VAL A 83 2.09 -5.95 -8.62
C VAL A 83 2.70 -4.56 -8.74
N VAL A 84 1.94 -3.55 -8.32
CA VAL A 84 2.34 -2.14 -8.47
C VAL A 84 2.90 -1.56 -7.18
N GLY A 85 2.57 -2.13 -6.03
CA GLY A 85 3.02 -1.63 -4.74
C GLY A 85 3.01 -2.68 -3.64
N LEU A 86 3.50 -2.28 -2.48
CA LEU A 86 3.55 -3.11 -1.28
C LEU A 86 2.78 -2.45 -0.16
N THR A 87 2.08 -3.24 0.64
CA THR A 87 1.46 -2.75 1.87
C THR A 87 2.52 -2.66 2.96
N ILE A 88 2.62 -1.53 3.65
CA ILE A 88 3.67 -1.28 4.66
C ILE A 88 3.12 -0.83 6.02
N GLY A 89 1.81 -0.95 6.22
CA GLY A 89 1.12 -0.63 7.48
C GLY A 89 -0.25 0.00 7.25
N CYS A 90 -0.95 0.30 8.35
CA CYS A 90 -2.27 0.93 8.35
C CYS A 90 -2.28 2.32 8.98
N LEU A 91 -3.28 3.12 8.61
CA LEU A 91 -3.74 4.24 9.42
C LEU A 91 -5.26 4.17 9.54
N PHE A 92 -5.76 4.36 10.76
CA PHE A 92 -7.19 4.30 11.01
C PHE A 92 -7.90 5.52 10.40
N ASN A 93 -9.00 5.29 9.67
CA ASN A 93 -9.80 6.32 9.01
C ASN A 93 -9.01 7.31 8.12
N LYS A 94 -7.87 6.88 7.57
CA LYS A 94 -7.01 7.71 6.73
C LYS A 94 -6.51 6.90 5.53
N PRO A 95 -6.20 7.55 4.40
CA PRO A 95 -5.48 6.90 3.31
C PRO A 95 -4.12 6.37 3.78
N VAL A 96 -3.72 5.25 3.18
CA VAL A 96 -2.44 4.58 3.40
C VAL A 96 -1.52 4.89 2.22
N ILE A 97 -0.23 5.02 2.53
CA ILE A 97 0.84 5.20 1.55
C ILE A 97 1.45 3.84 1.20
N TYR A 98 1.42 3.51 -0.08
CA TYR A 98 1.98 2.31 -0.66
C TYR A 98 3.24 2.69 -1.47
N PRO A 99 4.44 2.21 -1.11
CA PRO A 99 5.61 2.33 -1.98
C PRO A 99 5.37 1.56 -3.27
N LEU A 100 5.71 2.18 -4.41
CA LEU A 100 5.55 1.54 -5.71
C LEU A 100 6.74 0.64 -6.02
N VAL A 101 6.47 -0.56 -6.53
CA VAL A 101 7.48 -1.57 -6.86
C VAL A 101 8.46 -1.07 -7.94
N VAL A 102 8.01 -0.16 -8.81
CA VAL A 102 8.82 0.44 -9.87
C VAL A 102 10.13 1.07 -9.35
N GLU A 103 10.12 1.64 -8.14
CA GLU A 103 11.31 2.23 -7.51
C GLU A 103 12.39 1.18 -7.19
N TYR A 104 11.98 -0.07 -7.04
CA TYR A 104 12.81 -1.15 -6.54
C TYR A 104 13.16 -2.17 -7.62
N ILE A 105 12.66 -2.04 -8.86
CA ILE A 105 12.89 -3.01 -9.94
C ILE A 105 14.38 -3.28 -10.15
N SER A 106 15.22 -2.24 -10.18
CA SER A 106 16.67 -2.41 -10.36
C SER A 106 17.35 -3.15 -9.20
N TRP A 107 16.85 -2.96 -7.97
CA TRP A 107 17.36 -3.69 -6.80
C TRP A 107 16.88 -5.14 -6.80
N ILE A 108 15.58 -5.37 -7.07
CA ILE A 108 14.99 -6.71 -7.21
C ILE A 108 15.74 -7.48 -8.30
N GLY A 109 15.99 -6.85 -9.44
CA GLY A 109 16.65 -7.47 -10.58
C GLY A 109 18.05 -7.97 -10.28
N LYS A 110 18.85 -7.20 -9.52
CA LYS A 110 20.19 -7.62 -9.07
C LYS A 110 20.17 -8.84 -8.16
N ILE A 111 19.08 -9.07 -7.42
CA ILE A 111 18.95 -10.21 -6.50
C ILE A 111 18.41 -11.44 -7.24
N VAL A 112 17.36 -11.25 -8.05
CA VAL A 112 16.64 -12.36 -8.71
C VAL A 112 17.33 -12.80 -10.00
N TRP A 113 17.95 -11.87 -10.72
CA TRP A 113 18.66 -12.12 -11.99
C TRP A 113 20.09 -11.55 -11.95
N PRO A 114 20.96 -12.08 -11.08
CA PRO A 114 22.32 -11.55 -10.90
C PRO A 114 23.16 -11.64 -12.17
N ASP A 115 22.89 -12.59 -13.07
CA ASP A 115 23.67 -12.78 -14.30
C ASP A 115 23.36 -11.75 -15.41
N TYR A 116 22.25 -11.02 -15.29
CA TYR A 116 21.80 -10.03 -16.27
C TYR A 116 22.16 -8.59 -15.89
N TYR A 117 22.74 -8.40 -14.70
CA TYR A 117 22.92 -7.09 -14.04
C TYR A 117 24.34 -6.83 -13.52
#